data_AF-K1SZI7-F1
#
_entry.id   AF-K1SZI7-F1
#
_cell.length_a   1.000
_cell.length_b   1.000
_cell.length_c   1.000
_cell.angle_alpha   90.00
_cell.angle_beta   90.00
_cell.angle_gamma   90.00
#
_symmetry.space_group_name_H-M   'P 1'
#
loop_
_entity.id
_entity.type
_entity.pdbx_description
1 polymer ?
#
loop_
_entity_poly.entity_id
_entity_poly.type
_entity_poly.pdbx_seq_one_letter_code
_entity_poly.pdbx_strand_id
1 'polypeptide(L)'
;RKGMSDTALRTADSGYSVPDEWFDVSQELSIREVDCCEGQAEIPGMVVKAFMDGKETIEGLKDRITGRYSCEDIYDKDGNMIVKHNHMITPSRAAKILSVGVNAQGEPIEEVKIRTILTCRSHVGICAKCYGANMATGEAVQVGEAVGIIAAQSIGEPGTQLTMRTFHSGGVAGDDITQGLPRVEELFEARKPKGLAIIAEFGGKAEIRDTKKKREVVITNEETGESKAY
;
A
#
# COMPACT_ATOMS: atom_id res chain seq x y z
N ARG A 1 -16.23 -29.10 21.60
CA ARG A 1 -17.43 -28.23 21.77
C ARG A 1 -17.08 -26.73 21.65
N LYS A 2 -16.08 -26.20 22.39
CA LYS A 2 -15.67 -24.78 22.26
C LYS A 2 -15.19 -24.36 20.86
N GLY A 3 -14.35 -25.17 20.21
CA GLY A 3 -13.82 -24.82 18.88
C GLY A 3 -14.87 -24.55 17.79
N MET A 4 -15.95 -25.34 17.72
CA MET A 4 -17.01 -25.10 16.73
C MET A 4 -17.83 -23.84 17.02
N SER A 5 -18.01 -23.50 18.30
CA SER A 5 -18.70 -22.27 18.70
C SER A 5 -17.85 -21.03 18.41
N ASP A 6 -16.54 -21.08 18.65
CA ASP A 6 -15.61 -19.99 18.33
C ASP A 6 -15.50 -19.78 16.81
N THR A 7 -15.48 -20.86 16.02
CA THR A 7 -15.53 -20.76 14.55
C THR A 7 -16.83 -20.10 14.11
N ALA A 8 -17.99 -20.53 14.64
CA ALA A 8 -19.28 -19.95 14.24
C ALA A 8 -19.42 -18.46 14.60
N LEU A 9 -18.99 -18.05 15.80
CA LEU A 9 -18.99 -16.64 16.21
C LEU A 9 -18.04 -15.80 15.34
N ARG A 10 -16.84 -16.30 15.07
CA ARG A 10 -15.86 -15.59 14.25
C ARG A 10 -16.23 -15.52 12.78
N THR A 11 -16.95 -16.51 12.26
CA THR A 11 -17.54 -16.45 10.91
C THR A 11 -18.60 -15.35 10.86
N ALA A 12 -19.42 -15.20 11.90
CA ALA A 12 -20.39 -14.11 11.99
C ALA A 12 -19.72 -12.74 12.07
N ASP A 13 -18.72 -12.55 12.94
CA ASP A 13 -17.97 -11.29 13.05
C ASP A 13 -17.23 -10.95 11.74
N SER A 14 -16.61 -11.94 11.10
CA SER A 14 -15.94 -11.74 9.81
C SER A 14 -16.90 -11.52 8.64
N GLY A 15 -18.16 -11.89 8.78
CA GLY A 15 -19.18 -11.62 7.78
C GLY A 15 -19.70 -10.19 7.88
N TYR A 16 -19.90 -9.72 9.12
CA TYR A 16 -20.53 -8.43 9.40
C TYR A 16 -19.54 -7.24 9.37
N SER A 17 -18.34 -7.40 9.93
CA SER A 17 -17.46 -6.25 10.19
C SER A 17 -16.48 -5.90 9.06
N VAL A 18 -16.29 -6.77 8.06
CA VAL A 18 -15.21 -6.58 7.08
C VAL A 18 -15.71 -6.53 5.64
N PRO A 19 -16.42 -7.53 5.11
CA PRO A 19 -16.91 -7.49 3.73
C PRO A 19 -18.05 -6.49 3.51
N ASP A 20 -19.05 -6.45 4.41
CA ASP A 20 -20.26 -5.64 4.23
C ASP A 20 -19.95 -4.13 4.30
N GLU A 21 -19.17 -3.68 5.29
CA GLU A 21 -18.77 -2.27 5.39
C GLU A 21 -17.89 -1.83 4.22
N TRP A 22 -16.95 -2.68 3.79
CA TRP A 22 -16.09 -2.35 2.65
C TRP A 22 -16.84 -2.34 1.33
N PHE A 23 -17.84 -3.21 1.19
CA PHE A 23 -18.73 -3.20 0.04
C PHE A 23 -19.53 -1.89 -0.01
N ASP A 24 -20.11 -1.46 1.11
CA ASP A 24 -20.91 -0.23 1.15
C ASP A 24 -20.09 1.02 0.80
N VAL A 25 -18.84 1.10 1.28
CA VAL A 25 -17.92 2.20 0.95
C VAL A 25 -17.42 2.13 -0.50
N SER A 26 -17.26 0.93 -1.07
CA SER A 26 -16.61 0.74 -2.37
C SER A 26 -17.56 0.55 -3.55
N GLN A 27 -18.87 0.38 -3.31
CA GLN A 27 -19.86 0.03 -4.36
C GLN A 27 -19.96 1.06 -5.49
N GLU A 28 -19.69 2.34 -5.21
CA GLU A 28 -19.73 3.40 -6.22
C GLU A 28 -18.44 3.51 -7.05
N LEU A 29 -17.35 2.87 -6.59
CA LEU A 29 -16.04 2.94 -7.22
C LEU A 29 -15.98 2.06 -8.47
N SER A 30 -16.04 2.72 -9.63
CA SER A 30 -16.02 2.12 -10.96
C SER A 30 -15.06 2.87 -11.88
N ILE A 31 -14.60 2.21 -12.94
CA ILE A 31 -13.82 2.89 -13.97
C ILE A 31 -14.75 3.67 -14.88
N ARG A 32 -14.56 4.99 -14.94
CA ARG A 32 -15.42 5.90 -15.72
C ARG A 32 -14.76 6.45 -16.97
N GLU A 33 -13.44 6.51 -17.00
CA GLU A 33 -12.67 7.12 -18.08
C GLU A 33 -11.39 6.34 -18.37
N VAL A 34 -10.81 6.54 -19.56
CA VAL A 34 -9.59 5.84 -19.97
C VAL A 34 -8.36 6.50 -19.35
N ASP A 35 -8.26 7.84 -19.35
CA ASP A 35 -7.10 8.57 -18.85
C ASP A 35 -7.50 9.91 -18.22
N CYS A 36 -7.24 10.10 -16.92
CA CYS A 36 -7.52 11.35 -16.21
C CYS A 36 -6.53 12.49 -16.53
N CYS A 37 -5.46 12.21 -17.27
CA CYS A 37 -4.40 13.17 -17.56
C CYS A 37 -4.24 13.44 -19.06
N GLU A 38 -5.23 13.08 -19.88
CA GLU A 38 -5.18 13.36 -21.32
C GLU A 38 -5.12 14.88 -21.55
N GLY A 39 -3.98 15.37 -22.05
CA GLY A 39 -3.74 16.80 -22.31
C GLY A 39 -3.05 17.59 -21.18
N GLN A 40 -2.67 16.95 -20.07
CA GLN A 40 -1.87 17.58 -19.01
C GLN A 40 -0.39 17.22 -19.15
N ALA A 41 0.50 18.22 -18.97
CA ALA A 41 1.95 18.04 -19.09
C ALA A 41 2.55 17.19 -17.97
N GLU A 42 1.87 17.09 -16.82
CA GLU A 42 2.35 16.35 -15.65
C GLU A 42 1.36 15.26 -15.26
N ILE A 43 1.84 14.01 -15.30
CA ILE A 43 1.11 12.86 -14.79
C ILE A 43 1.46 12.72 -13.30
N PRO A 44 0.52 12.93 -12.38
CA PRO A 44 0.76 12.74 -10.96
C PRO A 44 0.93 11.23 -10.71
N GLY A 45 2.09 10.86 -10.18
CA GLY A 45 2.46 9.49 -9.90
C GLY A 45 3.16 9.38 -8.56
N MET A 46 3.15 8.16 -8.02
CA MET A 46 3.84 7.84 -6.77
C MET A 46 5.13 7.10 -7.10
N VAL A 47 6.21 7.46 -6.38
CA VAL A 47 7.48 6.75 -6.46
C VAL A 47 7.37 5.47 -5.65
N VAL A 48 7.59 4.33 -6.29
CA VAL A 48 7.47 3.01 -5.68
C VAL A 48 8.84 2.36 -5.58
N LYS A 49 9.14 1.84 -4.38
CA LYS A 49 10.37 1.11 -4.04
C LYS A 49 10.03 -0.32 -3.61
N ALA A 50 11.04 -1.19 -3.57
CA ALA A 50 10.89 -2.48 -2.90
C ALA A 50 10.51 -2.26 -1.42
N PHE A 51 9.56 -3.05 -0.90
CA PHE A 51 9.16 -2.96 0.50
C PHE A 51 10.01 -3.95 1.32
N MET A 52 10.88 -3.40 2.16
CA MET A 52 11.77 -4.16 3.04
C MET A 52 11.42 -3.87 4.49
N ASP A 53 11.23 -4.92 5.29
CA ASP A 53 11.09 -4.81 6.73
C ASP A 53 12.37 -5.34 7.39
N GLY A 54 13.26 -4.41 7.76
CA GLY A 54 14.58 -4.71 8.29
C GLY A 54 15.47 -5.49 7.31
N LYS A 55 15.45 -6.82 7.40
CA LYS A 55 16.23 -7.75 6.55
C LYS A 55 15.37 -8.62 5.63
N GLU A 56 14.06 -8.65 5.82
CA GLU A 56 13.17 -9.47 5.02
C GLU A 56 12.53 -8.62 3.91
N THR A 57 12.60 -9.09 2.67
CA THR A 57 11.89 -8.47 1.55
C THR A 57 10.48 -9.03 1.53
N ILE A 58 9.50 -8.20 1.91
CA ILE A 58 8.09 -8.62 1.91
C ILE A 58 7.54 -8.56 0.49
N GLU A 59 7.77 -7.45 -0.21
CA GLU A 59 7.35 -7.28 -1.60
C GLU A 59 8.49 -6.74 -2.46
N GLY A 60 8.83 -7.50 -3.50
CA GLY A 60 9.81 -7.08 -4.49
C GLY A 60 9.27 -5.97 -5.39
N LEU A 61 10.18 -5.14 -5.92
CA LEU A 61 9.83 -4.08 -6.88
C LEU A 61 9.08 -4.65 -8.11
N LYS A 62 9.42 -5.89 -8.53
CA LYS A 62 8.79 -6.59 -9.67
C LYS A 62 7.27 -6.64 -9.56
N ASP A 63 6.78 -7.07 -8.40
CA ASP A 63 5.36 -7.37 -8.22
C ASP A 63 4.57 -6.07 -8.07
N ARG A 64 5.19 -5.04 -7.47
CA ARG A 64 4.59 -3.71 -7.32
C ARG A 64 4.45 -2.94 -8.64
N ILE A 65 5.37 -3.11 -9.59
CA ILE A 65 5.33 -2.41 -10.90
C ILE A 65 4.51 -3.17 -11.95
N THR A 66 4.32 -4.48 -11.79
CA THR A 66 3.63 -5.30 -12.79
C THR A 66 2.16 -4.88 -12.92
N GLY A 67 1.70 -4.69 -14.15
CA GLY A 67 0.33 -4.27 -14.44
C GLY A 67 0.05 -2.78 -14.21
N ARG A 68 1.05 -1.98 -13.83
CA ARG A 68 0.92 -0.53 -13.64
C ARG A 68 1.42 0.24 -14.87
N TYR A 69 1.05 1.51 -14.96
CA TYR A 69 1.52 2.42 -16.02
C TYR A 69 2.67 3.28 -15.50
N SER A 70 3.75 3.42 -16.29
CA SER A 70 4.87 4.30 -15.94
C SER A 70 4.52 5.76 -16.20
N CYS A 71 4.96 6.65 -15.32
CA CYS A 71 4.89 8.10 -15.57
C CYS A 71 6.07 8.60 -16.41
N GLU A 72 7.19 7.88 -16.39
CA GLU A 72 8.44 8.26 -17.01
C GLU A 72 8.86 7.23 -18.07
N ASP A 73 9.72 7.66 -19.00
CA ASP A 73 10.37 6.79 -19.97
C ASP A 73 11.51 6.03 -19.27
N ILE A 74 11.51 4.69 -19.39
CA ILE A 74 12.53 3.82 -18.79
C ILE A 74 13.43 3.26 -19.89
N TYR A 75 14.74 3.39 -19.70
CA TYR A 75 15.77 2.98 -20.65
C TYR A 75 16.65 1.85 -20.12
N ASP A 76 17.26 1.14 -21.07
CA ASP A 76 18.30 0.13 -20.86
C ASP A 76 19.69 0.79 -20.78
N LYS A 77 20.70 0.04 -20.31
CA LYS A 77 22.13 0.39 -20.34
C LYS A 77 22.61 0.81 -21.72
N ASP A 78 22.03 0.21 -22.75
CA ASP A 78 22.35 0.46 -24.16
C ASP A 78 21.55 1.62 -24.77
N GLY A 79 20.74 2.33 -23.99
CA GLY A 79 19.88 3.43 -24.47
C GLY A 79 18.61 3.00 -25.18
N ASN A 80 18.31 1.69 -25.20
CA ASN A 80 17.05 1.16 -25.74
C ASN A 80 15.89 1.44 -24.78
N MET A 81 14.79 1.99 -25.28
CA MET A 81 13.60 2.27 -24.47
C MET A 81 12.88 0.96 -24.11
N ILE A 82 12.79 0.66 -22.81
CA ILE A 82 12.10 -0.53 -22.28
C ILE A 82 10.60 -0.25 -22.14
N VAL A 83 10.26 0.90 -21.56
CA VAL A 83 8.87 1.34 -21.35
C VAL A 83 8.76 2.82 -21.70
N LYS A 84 7.80 3.13 -22.56
CA LYS A 84 7.42 4.50 -22.89
C LYS A 84 6.52 5.09 -21.81
N HIS A 85 6.55 6.41 -21.65
CA HIS A 85 5.63 7.17 -20.83
C HIS A 85 4.18 6.75 -21.09
N ASN A 86 3.41 6.63 -20.01
CA ASN A 86 2.00 6.29 -20.04
C ASN A 86 1.71 4.94 -20.72
N HIS A 87 2.67 4.01 -20.69
CA HIS A 87 2.51 2.64 -21.15
C HIS A 87 2.48 1.67 -19.98
N MET A 88 1.65 0.64 -20.09
CA MET A 88 1.59 -0.46 -19.13
C MET A 88 2.90 -1.25 -19.09
N ILE A 89 3.31 -1.60 -17.87
CA ILE A 89 4.42 -2.49 -17.55
C ILE A 89 3.87 -3.92 -17.48
N THR A 90 4.13 -4.70 -18.53
CA THR A 90 3.81 -6.14 -18.54
C THR A 90 4.81 -6.93 -17.70
N PRO A 91 4.50 -8.17 -17.26
CA PRO A 91 5.43 -9.00 -16.49
C PRO A 91 6.79 -9.20 -17.19
N SER A 92 6.80 -9.28 -18.52
CA SER A 92 8.03 -9.38 -19.33
C SER A 92 8.85 -8.08 -19.30
N ARG A 93 8.20 -6.91 -19.29
CA ARG A 93 8.87 -5.61 -19.16
C ARG A 93 9.35 -5.37 -17.74
N ALA A 94 8.59 -5.76 -16.73
CA ALA A 94 9.00 -5.69 -15.32
C ALA A 94 10.29 -6.47 -15.06
N ALA A 95 10.43 -7.67 -15.64
CA ALA A 95 11.67 -8.45 -15.56
C ALA A 95 12.85 -7.72 -16.22
N LYS A 96 12.64 -7.08 -17.38
CA LYS A 96 13.67 -6.30 -18.07
C LYS A 96 14.10 -5.05 -17.28
N ILE A 97 13.14 -4.36 -16.66
CA ILE A 97 13.42 -3.19 -15.79
C ILE A 97 14.37 -3.60 -14.65
N LEU A 98 14.19 -4.78 -14.06
CA LEU A 98 15.05 -5.26 -12.98
C LEU A 98 16.43 -5.74 -13.45
N SER A 99 16.52 -6.42 -14.60
CA SER A 99 17.79 -6.98 -15.05
C SER A 99 18.69 -5.98 -15.75
N VAL A 100 18.09 -5.03 -16.48
CA VAL A 100 18.81 -4.15 -17.41
C VAL A 100 18.43 -2.68 -17.28
N GLY A 101 17.37 -2.35 -16.54
CA GLY A 101 16.91 -0.97 -16.38
C GLY A 101 17.93 -0.11 -15.64
N VAL A 102 18.10 1.11 -16.15
CA VAL A 102 19.01 2.10 -15.59
C VAL A 102 18.28 3.43 -15.41
N ASN A 103 18.51 4.10 -14.29
CA ASN A 103 18.09 5.48 -14.08
C ASN A 103 18.92 6.43 -14.96
N ALA A 104 18.48 7.69 -15.08
CA ALA A 104 19.20 8.74 -15.81
C ALA A 104 20.67 8.95 -15.35
N GLN A 105 21.05 8.40 -14.20
CA GLN A 105 22.37 8.49 -13.57
C GLN A 105 23.29 7.28 -13.82
N GLY A 106 22.85 6.25 -14.57
CA GLY A 106 23.68 5.06 -14.81
C GLY A 106 23.56 3.95 -13.74
N GLU A 107 22.71 4.14 -12.74
CA GLU A 107 22.48 3.22 -11.62
C GLU A 107 21.28 2.28 -11.87
N PRO A 108 21.29 1.06 -11.29
CA PRO A 108 20.13 0.17 -11.36
C PRO A 108 18.88 0.85 -10.79
N ILE A 109 17.74 0.58 -11.40
CA ILE A 109 16.45 1.20 -11.00
C ILE A 109 16.00 0.62 -9.66
N GLU A 110 16.16 1.38 -8.59
CA GLU A 110 15.64 1.04 -7.25
C GLU A 110 14.24 1.61 -6.98
N GLU A 111 13.88 2.67 -7.71
CA GLU A 111 12.60 3.36 -7.57
C GLU A 111 12.00 3.67 -8.94
N VAL A 112 10.69 3.48 -9.08
CA VAL A 112 9.96 3.77 -10.34
C VAL A 112 8.75 4.63 -10.03
N LYS A 113 8.58 5.70 -10.79
CA LYS A 113 7.38 6.53 -10.74
C LYS A 113 6.25 5.89 -11.55
N ILE A 114 5.22 5.42 -10.86
CA ILE A 114 4.05 4.79 -11.46
C ILE A 114 2.78 5.60 -11.21
N ARG A 115 1.79 5.40 -12.09
CA ARG A 115 0.43 5.88 -11.86
C ARG A 115 -0.24 5.01 -10.80
N THR A 116 -0.98 5.65 -9.90
CA THR A 116 -1.76 4.98 -8.86
C THR A 116 -3.13 5.64 -8.73
N ILE A 117 -4.05 4.95 -8.07
CA ILE A 117 -5.40 5.43 -7.80
C ILE A 117 -5.37 6.63 -6.85
N LEU A 118 -4.41 6.68 -5.92
CA LEU A 118 -4.27 7.77 -4.93
C LEU A 118 -3.95 9.13 -5.57
N THR A 119 -3.42 9.13 -6.79
CA THR A 119 -3.08 10.36 -7.53
C THR A 119 -4.02 10.61 -8.70
N CYS A 120 -5.09 9.82 -8.83
CA CYS A 120 -6.06 9.94 -9.91
C CYS A 120 -6.83 11.27 -9.80
N ARG A 121 -6.98 11.98 -10.93
CA ARG A 121 -7.70 13.27 -11.00
C ARG A 121 -9.13 13.15 -11.56
N SER A 122 -9.65 11.92 -11.71
CA SER A 122 -11.05 11.71 -12.11
C SER A 122 -11.99 12.30 -11.05
N HIS A 123 -13.04 13.00 -11.49
CA HIS A 123 -14.05 13.55 -10.59
C HIS A 123 -15.00 12.48 -10.02
N VAL A 124 -15.30 11.45 -10.81
CA VAL A 124 -16.22 10.37 -10.41
C VAL A 124 -15.58 9.05 -10.78
N GLY A 125 -15.35 8.18 -9.78
CA GLY A 125 -14.66 6.92 -9.99
C GLY A 125 -13.18 7.09 -10.30
N ILE A 126 -12.64 6.19 -11.12
CA ILE A 126 -11.21 6.14 -11.42
C ILE A 126 -10.92 5.99 -12.91
N CYS A 127 -9.70 6.35 -13.29
CA CYS A 127 -9.21 6.20 -14.66
C CYS A 127 -8.61 4.80 -14.88
N ALA A 128 -8.82 4.23 -16.08
CA ALA A 128 -8.31 2.89 -16.42
C ALA A 128 -6.78 2.80 -16.29
N LYS A 129 -6.04 3.82 -16.75
CA LYS A 129 -4.57 3.86 -16.66
C LYS A 129 -4.04 4.04 -15.22
N CYS A 130 -4.82 4.64 -14.33
CA CYS A 130 -4.49 4.86 -12.93
C CYS A 130 -4.65 3.58 -12.12
N TYR A 131 -5.66 2.78 -12.47
CA TYR A 131 -5.88 1.46 -11.91
C TYR A 131 -4.84 0.46 -12.43
N GLY A 132 -4.66 0.40 -13.75
CA GLY A 132 -3.66 -0.46 -14.39
C GLY A 132 -4.26 -1.64 -15.14
N ALA A 133 -3.83 -2.84 -14.77
CA ALA A 133 -4.25 -4.10 -15.36
C ALA A 133 -5.32 -4.80 -14.50
N ASN A 134 -6.17 -5.55 -15.16
CA ASN A 134 -7.10 -6.46 -14.52
C ASN A 134 -6.32 -7.72 -14.13
N MET A 135 -6.32 -8.08 -12.86
CA MET A 135 -5.57 -9.26 -12.38
C MET A 135 -6.15 -10.58 -12.89
N ALA A 136 -7.42 -10.62 -13.31
CA ALA A 136 -8.05 -11.81 -13.85
C ALA A 136 -7.65 -12.10 -15.30
N THR A 137 -7.53 -11.07 -16.14
CA THR A 137 -7.22 -11.22 -17.57
C THR A 137 -5.77 -10.90 -17.91
N GLY A 138 -5.09 -10.11 -17.06
CA GLY A 138 -3.76 -9.57 -17.33
C GLY A 138 -3.73 -8.42 -18.34
N GLU A 139 -4.89 -7.96 -18.81
CA GLU A 139 -5.05 -6.88 -19.78
C GLU A 139 -5.41 -5.54 -19.11
N ALA A 140 -5.42 -4.46 -19.87
CA ALA A 140 -5.88 -3.16 -19.38
C ALA A 140 -7.37 -3.21 -19.00
N VAL A 141 -7.70 -2.55 -17.89
CA VAL A 141 -9.07 -2.55 -17.40
C VAL A 141 -9.98 -1.73 -18.29
N GLN A 142 -11.22 -2.21 -18.45
CA GLN A 142 -12.21 -1.58 -19.31
C GLN A 142 -13.09 -0.59 -18.54
N VAL A 143 -13.66 0.35 -19.27
CA VAL A 143 -14.62 1.32 -18.72
C VAL A 143 -15.90 0.59 -18.34
N GLY A 144 -16.41 0.87 -17.13
CA GLY A 144 -17.58 0.22 -16.56
C GLY A 144 -17.28 -0.92 -15.60
N GLU A 145 -16.01 -1.32 -15.42
CA GLU A 145 -15.68 -2.38 -14.47
C GLU A 145 -15.82 -1.92 -13.01
N ALA A 146 -16.49 -2.74 -12.19
CA ALA A 146 -16.81 -2.49 -10.79
C ALA A 146 -15.63 -2.87 -9.86
N VAL A 147 -14.52 -2.15 -10.05
CA VAL A 147 -13.25 -2.37 -9.33
C VAL A 147 -13.37 -2.26 -7.80
N GLY A 148 -14.28 -1.44 -7.28
CA GLY A 148 -14.49 -1.30 -5.84
C GLY A 148 -15.03 -2.57 -5.20
N ILE A 149 -16.03 -3.20 -5.83
CA ILE A 149 -16.60 -4.47 -5.36
C ILE A 149 -15.55 -5.58 -5.40
N ILE A 150 -14.79 -5.64 -6.50
CA ILE A 150 -13.70 -6.62 -6.67
C ILE A 150 -12.66 -6.46 -5.56
N ALA A 151 -12.25 -5.21 -5.25
CA ALA A 151 -11.31 -4.93 -4.18
C ALA A 151 -11.87 -5.31 -2.80
N ALA A 152 -13.11 -4.91 -2.49
CA ALA A 152 -13.76 -5.22 -1.21
C ALA A 152 -13.83 -6.74 -0.97
N GLN A 153 -14.25 -7.52 -1.99
CA GLN A 153 -14.30 -8.97 -1.89
C GLN A 153 -12.91 -9.60 -1.75
N SER A 154 -11.93 -9.13 -2.51
CA SER A 154 -10.56 -9.66 -2.49
C SER A 154 -9.88 -9.52 -1.13
N ILE A 155 -10.21 -8.47 -0.37
CA ILE A 155 -9.69 -8.29 0.99
C ILE A 155 -10.61 -8.99 2.01
N GLY A 156 -11.93 -8.95 1.80
CA GLY A 156 -12.93 -9.48 2.74
C GLY A 156 -12.92 -11.00 2.88
N GLU A 157 -12.78 -11.74 1.77
CA GLU A 157 -12.79 -13.21 1.79
C GLU A 157 -11.61 -13.80 2.61
N PRO A 158 -10.35 -13.36 2.43
CA PRO A 158 -9.25 -13.76 3.30
C PRO A 158 -9.41 -13.30 4.76
N GLY A 159 -10.17 -12.24 5.02
CA GLY A 159 -10.47 -11.75 6.38
C GLY A 159 -11.10 -12.85 7.25
N THR A 160 -11.98 -13.66 6.67
CA THR A 160 -12.57 -14.84 7.33
C THR A 160 -11.51 -15.90 7.71
N GLN A 161 -10.42 -16.01 6.94
CA GLN A 161 -9.34 -16.95 7.23
C GLN A 161 -8.42 -16.44 8.35
N LEU A 162 -8.22 -15.12 8.44
CA LEU A 162 -7.43 -14.49 9.50
C LEU A 162 -8.06 -14.66 10.90
N THR A 163 -9.39 -14.72 10.98
CA THR A 163 -10.10 -15.02 12.23
C THR A 163 -10.06 -16.51 12.61
N MET A 164 -10.03 -17.40 11.61
CA MET A 164 -10.05 -18.85 11.84
C MET A 164 -8.69 -19.44 12.27
N ARG A 165 -7.56 -18.82 11.90
CA ARG A 165 -6.20 -19.34 12.23
C ARG A 165 -5.60 -18.79 13.53
N THR A 166 -6.21 -17.80 14.16
CA THR A 166 -5.78 -17.31 15.48
C THR A 166 -6.31 -18.22 16.58
N PHE A 167 -5.74 -19.43 16.69
CA PHE A 167 -5.90 -20.22 17.90
C PHE A 167 -5.30 -19.41 19.05
N HIS A 168 -6.05 -19.31 20.14
CA HIS A 168 -5.48 -18.88 21.42
C HIS A 168 -4.29 -19.82 21.70
N SER A 169 -3.08 -19.38 21.38
CA SER A 169 -1.91 -19.81 22.13
C SER A 169 -2.22 -19.42 23.56
N GLY A 170 -2.78 -20.36 24.33
CA GLY A 170 -3.12 -20.13 25.72
C GLY A 170 -1.87 -19.67 26.43
N GLY A 171 -1.78 -18.37 26.73
CA GLY A 171 -0.65 -17.80 27.47
C GLY A 171 0.03 -16.56 26.92
N VAL A 172 -0.43 -15.89 25.86
CA VAL A 172 0.25 -14.64 25.40
C VAL A 172 -0.54 -13.39 25.82
N ALA A 173 -0.61 -13.16 27.13
CA ALA A 173 -0.74 -11.81 27.66
C ALA A 173 0.65 -11.17 27.58
N GLY A 174 1.03 -10.59 26.45
CA GLY A 174 2.40 -10.10 26.31
C GLY A 174 2.75 -9.26 25.08
N ASP A 175 2.09 -9.43 23.93
CA ASP A 175 2.40 -8.58 22.78
C ASP A 175 1.50 -7.35 22.75
N ASP A 176 2.13 -6.17 22.92
CA ASP A 176 1.53 -4.82 22.89
C ASP A 176 0.99 -4.41 21.50
N ILE A 177 1.10 -5.32 20.52
CA ILE A 177 0.71 -5.09 19.13
C ILE A 177 -0.48 -5.98 18.80
N THR A 178 -1.59 -5.38 18.39
CA THR A 178 -2.75 -6.11 17.87
C THR A 178 -2.37 -6.84 16.57
N GLN A 179 -2.73 -8.12 16.48
CA GLN A 179 -2.41 -8.99 15.35
C GLN A 179 -3.69 -9.60 14.74
N GLY A 180 -3.66 -9.89 13.45
CA GLY A 180 -4.80 -10.51 12.73
C GLY A 180 -5.93 -9.53 12.42
N LEU A 181 -7.18 -10.02 12.43
CA LEU A 181 -8.35 -9.22 12.05
C LEU A 181 -8.53 -7.93 12.90
N PRO A 182 -8.35 -7.94 14.24
CA PRO A 182 -8.50 -6.72 15.03
C PRO A 182 -7.57 -5.59 14.59
N ARG A 183 -6.40 -5.91 14.04
CA ARG A 183 -5.48 -4.92 13.50
C ARG A 183 -5.98 -4.30 12.19
N VAL A 184 -6.58 -5.13 11.34
CA VAL A 184 -7.18 -4.70 10.08
C VAL A 184 -8.35 -3.76 10.36
N GLU A 185 -9.26 -4.14 11.25
CA GLU A 185 -10.39 -3.29 11.68
C GLU A 185 -9.90 -1.95 12.26
N GLU A 186 -8.90 -1.97 13.16
CA GLU A 186 -8.30 -0.74 13.71
C GLU A 186 -7.77 0.21 12.63
N LEU A 187 -7.14 -0.32 11.56
CA LEU A 187 -6.58 0.46 10.46
C LEU A 187 -7.67 1.05 9.56
N PHE A 188 -8.71 0.29 9.22
CA PHE A 188 -9.78 0.74 8.34
C PHE A 188 -10.76 1.70 9.02
N GLU A 189 -11.00 1.53 10.32
CA GLU A 189 -11.83 2.45 11.11
C GLU A 189 -11.06 3.65 11.69
N ALA A 190 -9.75 3.76 11.39
CA ALA A 190 -8.85 4.78 11.94
C ALA A 190 -8.92 4.90 13.48
N ARG A 191 -9.07 3.76 14.18
CA ARG A 191 -9.12 3.72 15.65
C ARG A 191 -7.74 3.97 16.24
N LYS A 192 -7.70 4.49 17.46
CA LYS A 192 -6.43 4.68 18.19
C LYS A 192 -5.84 3.32 18.55
N PRO A 193 -4.59 3.00 18.15
CA PRO A 193 -3.95 1.75 18.51
C PRO A 193 -3.68 1.69 20.01
N LYS A 194 -3.61 0.49 20.58
CA LYS A 194 -3.33 0.28 22.01
C LYS A 194 -1.88 0.67 22.37
N GLY A 195 -0.90 0.22 21.58
CA GLY A 195 0.50 0.63 21.66
C GLY A 195 0.74 1.94 20.91
N LEU A 196 0.41 3.08 21.51
CA LEU A 196 0.62 4.40 20.91
C LEU A 196 2.11 4.73 20.82
N ALA A 197 2.60 4.97 19.61
CA ALA A 197 3.91 5.55 19.37
C ALA A 197 3.78 7.07 19.19
N ILE A 198 4.66 7.83 19.85
CA ILE A 198 4.75 9.28 19.68
C ILE A 198 5.56 9.56 18.42
N ILE A 199 4.99 10.35 17.51
CA ILE A 199 5.64 10.76 16.26
C ILE A 199 6.18 12.19 16.44
N ALA A 200 7.36 12.45 15.89
CA ALA A 200 7.94 13.78 15.83
C ALA A 200 7.08 14.73 14.97
N GLU A 201 6.81 15.93 15.48
CA GLU A 201 6.02 16.93 14.75
C GLU A 201 6.86 17.69 13.72
N PHE A 202 8.17 17.77 13.94
CA PHE A 202 9.12 18.40 13.04
C PHE A 202 10.39 17.57 12.90
N GLY A 203 11.05 17.72 11.76
CA GLY A 203 12.35 17.12 11.51
C GLY A 203 13.45 17.86 12.27
N GLY A 204 14.46 17.13 12.72
CA GLY A 204 15.59 17.71 13.43
C GLY A 204 16.52 16.65 14.01
N LYS A 205 17.48 17.11 14.80
CA LYS A 205 18.41 16.23 15.52
C LYS A 205 17.73 15.68 16.78
N ALA A 206 17.67 14.36 16.89
CA ALA A 206 17.15 13.68 18.08
C ALA A 206 18.27 13.44 19.10
N GLU A 207 18.09 13.94 20.31
CA GLU A 207 18.91 13.63 21.48
C GLU A 207 18.13 12.78 22.46
N ILE A 208 18.68 11.62 22.82
CA ILE A 208 18.09 10.74 23.82
C ILE A 208 18.70 11.08 25.16
N ARG A 209 17.86 11.46 26.13
CA ARG A 209 18.25 11.74 27.51
C ARG A 209 17.65 10.68 28.42
N ASP A 210 18.50 9.75 28.86
CA ASP A 210 18.12 8.74 29.82
C ASP A 210 18.26 9.28 31.25
N THR A 211 17.13 9.54 31.90
CA THR A 211 17.08 9.82 33.34
C THR A 211 16.77 8.51 34.08
N LYS A 212 17.21 8.37 35.34
CA LYS A 212 16.97 7.17 36.17
C LYS A 212 15.49 6.68 36.24
N LYS A 213 14.51 7.51 35.86
CA LYS A 213 13.07 7.20 35.91
C LYS A 213 12.34 7.29 34.57
N LYS A 214 12.90 7.95 33.55
CA LYS A 214 12.25 8.17 32.24
C LYS A 214 13.29 8.34 31.14
N ARG A 215 12.95 7.85 29.95
CA ARG A 215 13.67 8.14 28.71
C ARG A 215 12.95 9.28 28.02
N GLU A 216 13.67 10.36 27.74
CA GLU A 216 13.13 11.56 27.11
C GLU A 216 13.84 11.77 25.78
N VAL A 217 13.10 12.03 24.72
CA VAL A 217 13.64 12.27 23.38
C VAL A 217 13.43 13.73 23.04
N VAL A 218 14.52 14.48 22.89
CA VAL A 218 14.49 15.89 22.53
C VAL A 218 14.82 16.04 21.07
N ILE A 219 13.91 16.62 20.29
CA ILE A 219 14.14 16.92 18.88
C ILE A 219 14.41 18.41 18.76
N THR A 220 15.54 18.77 18.15
CA THR A 220 15.95 20.16 17.92
C THR A 220 16.03 20.41 16.42
N ASN A 221 15.31 21.41 15.94
CA ASN A 221 15.38 21.87 14.57
C ASN A 221 16.59 22.81 14.41
N GLU A 222 17.51 22.47 13.51
CA GLU A 222 18.75 23.23 13.29
C GLU A 222 18.51 24.57 12.57
N GLU A 223 17.40 24.70 11.83
CA GLU A 223 17.09 25.91 11.05
C GLU A 223 16.28 26.94 11.86
N THR A 224 15.32 26.49 12.67
CA THR A 224 14.44 27.39 13.44
C THR A 224 14.91 27.58 14.89
N GLY A 225 15.79 26.71 15.39
CA GLY A 225 16.20 26.69 16.80
C GLY A 225 15.11 26.18 17.76
N GLU A 226 13.99 25.70 17.24
CA GLU A 226 12.91 25.14 18.05
C GLU A 226 13.30 23.75 18.59
N SER A 227 13.05 23.53 19.88
CA SER A 227 13.30 22.25 20.55
C SER A 227 12.06 21.75 21.26
N LYS A 228 11.71 20.48 21.08
CA LYS A 228 10.57 19.84 21.74
C LYS A 228 10.99 18.50 22.34
N ALA A 229 10.57 18.26 23.57
CA ALA A 229 10.81 17.02 24.30
C ALA A 229 9.57 16.13 24.26
N TYR A 230 9.80 14.84 24.03
CA TYR A 230 8.82 13.77 23.97
C TYR A 230 9.13 12.70 25.02
#